data_AF-A0A7Y5KE89-F1
#
_entry.id   AF-A0A7Y5KE89-F1
#
_cell.length_a   1.000
_cell.length_b   1.000
_cell.length_c   1.000
_cell.angle_alpha   90.00
_cell.angle_beta   90.00
_cell.angle_gamma   90.00
#
_symmetry.space_group_name_H-M   'P 1'
#
loop_
_entity.id
_entity.type
_entity.pdbx_description
1 polymer ?
#
loop_
_entity_poly.entity_id
_entity_poly.type
_entity_poly.pdbx_seq_one_letter_code
_entity_poly.pdbx_strand_id
1 'polypeptide(L)'
;MLTIANAMANQNMSTEFKKQNSLEPRIVLIRHGRSAHVHREGWIDAEGVRRWREAYDAAGVAQEDAPPLALINHVARAHVIVASDLPRATMSAHRLAPGRHIETSSLLRETVLEIPAWLPLRWPLAAWAAFIHLQWGYQVLRGSDTPLEEQQRATAAADWLVARAQREALIAAVTHGVFRRLLGRRLVAKGWRATSRRHSYRVWSAWEYVSPKQAA
;
A
#
# COMPACT_ATOMS: atom_id res chain seq x y z
N MET A 1 -12.59 -51.69 -9.07
CA MET A 1 -11.52 -50.84 -8.47
C MET A 1 -11.42 -49.44 -9.07
N LEU A 2 -11.71 -49.23 -10.38
CA LEU A 2 -11.66 -47.88 -11.01
C LEU A 2 -12.61 -46.82 -10.40
N THR A 3 -13.79 -47.23 -9.92
CA THR A 3 -14.83 -46.31 -9.42
C THR A 3 -14.49 -45.67 -8.07
N ILE A 4 -13.75 -46.39 -7.22
CA ILE A 4 -13.38 -45.91 -5.87
C ILE A 4 -12.24 -44.89 -5.96
N ALA A 5 -11.28 -45.11 -6.86
CA ALA A 5 -10.18 -44.17 -7.12
C ALA A 5 -10.68 -42.82 -7.66
N ASN A 6 -11.65 -42.83 -8.58
CA ASN A 6 -12.27 -41.59 -9.11
C ASN A 6 -13.09 -40.84 -8.06
N ALA A 7 -13.80 -41.54 -7.18
CA ALA A 7 -14.55 -40.93 -6.08
C ALA A 7 -13.61 -40.27 -5.05
N MET A 8 -12.50 -40.93 -4.71
CA MET A 8 -11.48 -40.40 -3.81
C MET A 8 -10.73 -39.20 -4.41
N ALA A 9 -10.43 -39.22 -5.71
CA ALA A 9 -9.84 -38.08 -6.42
C ALA A 9 -10.77 -36.85 -6.45
N ASN A 10 -12.07 -37.05 -6.72
CA ASN A 10 -13.06 -35.97 -6.68
C ASN A 10 -13.31 -35.43 -5.27
N GLN A 11 -13.27 -36.29 -4.24
CA GLN A 11 -13.36 -35.84 -2.86
C GLN A 11 -12.11 -35.07 -2.43
N ASN A 12 -10.91 -35.50 -2.78
CA ASN A 12 -9.68 -34.74 -2.47
C ASN A 12 -9.66 -33.39 -3.18
N MET A 13 -10.05 -33.33 -4.45
CA MET A 13 -10.08 -32.08 -5.22
C MET A 13 -11.16 -31.11 -4.71
N SER A 14 -12.35 -31.61 -4.35
CA SER A 14 -13.39 -30.77 -3.71
C SER A 14 -13.04 -30.35 -2.28
N THR A 15 -12.22 -31.12 -1.56
CA THR A 15 -11.74 -30.78 -0.21
C THR A 15 -10.59 -29.79 -0.26
N GLU A 16 -9.70 -29.85 -1.26
CA GLU A 16 -8.69 -28.82 -1.52
C GLU A 16 -9.32 -27.50 -1.97
N PHE A 17 -10.28 -27.54 -2.91
CA PHE A 17 -11.08 -26.38 -3.29
C PHE A 17 -11.83 -25.77 -2.09
N LYS A 18 -12.41 -26.59 -1.20
CA LYS A 18 -13.04 -26.11 0.03
C LYS A 18 -12.06 -25.58 1.08
N LYS A 19 -10.85 -26.15 1.18
CA LYS A 19 -9.80 -25.62 2.08
C LYS A 19 -9.28 -24.28 1.59
N GLN A 20 -9.11 -24.07 0.27
CA GLN A 20 -8.78 -22.76 -0.29
C GLN A 20 -9.90 -21.73 -0.10
N ASN A 21 -11.17 -22.16 -0.10
CA ASN A 21 -12.33 -21.31 0.23
C ASN A 21 -12.54 -21.07 1.74
N SER A 22 -11.68 -21.57 2.62
CA SER A 22 -11.86 -21.46 4.09
C SER A 22 -11.03 -20.35 4.76
N LEU A 23 -10.15 -19.68 4.02
CA LEU A 23 -9.35 -18.57 4.55
C LEU A 23 -10.09 -17.25 4.33
N GLU A 24 -10.41 -16.56 5.43
CA GLU A 24 -10.96 -15.19 5.42
C GLU A 24 -10.04 -14.29 4.57
N PRO A 25 -10.52 -13.72 3.45
CA PRO A 25 -9.71 -12.87 2.60
C PRO A 25 -9.04 -11.73 3.34
N ARG A 26 -7.76 -11.50 3.02
CA ARG A 26 -6.89 -10.52 3.70
C ARG A 26 -6.22 -9.60 2.70
N ILE A 27 -6.20 -8.31 3.03
CA ILE A 27 -5.47 -7.28 2.30
C ILE A 27 -4.45 -6.64 3.25
N VAL A 28 -3.18 -6.66 2.85
CA VAL A 28 -2.06 -6.13 3.63
C VAL A 28 -1.48 -4.92 2.91
N LEU A 29 -1.68 -3.73 3.47
CA LEU A 29 -1.16 -2.48 2.95
C LEU A 29 0.23 -2.16 3.54
N ILE A 30 1.26 -2.25 2.72
CA ILE A 30 2.67 -2.15 3.13
C ILE A 30 3.23 -0.81 2.67
N ARG A 31 3.95 -0.09 3.53
CA ARG A 31 4.74 1.08 3.08
C ARG A 31 6.10 0.63 2.59
N HIS A 32 6.47 1.13 1.43
CA HIS A 32 7.79 0.94 0.83
C HIS A 32 8.94 1.31 1.78
N GLY A 33 10.13 0.79 1.49
CA GLY A 33 11.38 1.14 2.17
C GLY A 33 11.79 2.59 1.99
N ARG A 34 12.77 3.04 2.79
CA ARG A 34 13.37 4.36 2.69
C ARG A 34 13.93 4.59 1.28
N SER A 35 13.58 5.72 0.68
CA SER A 35 14.09 6.10 -0.64
C SER A 35 15.62 6.21 -0.66
N ALA A 36 16.22 5.86 -1.79
CA ALA A 36 17.64 6.10 -2.05
C ALA A 36 17.95 7.58 -2.28
N HIS A 37 16.94 8.39 -2.64
CA HIS A 37 17.12 9.82 -2.81
C HIS A 37 17.22 10.51 -1.45
N VAL A 38 18.41 11.03 -1.15
CA VAL A 38 18.67 11.87 0.01
C VAL A 38 18.83 13.30 -0.47
N HIS A 39 18.09 14.22 0.13
CA HIS A 39 18.33 15.64 -0.11
C HIS A 39 19.58 16.07 0.63
N ARG A 40 20.46 16.79 -0.06
CA ARG A 40 21.57 17.49 0.59
C ARG A 40 21.03 18.70 1.35
N GLU A 41 21.71 19.08 2.42
CA GLU A 41 21.35 20.25 3.20
C GLU A 41 21.26 21.51 2.33
N GLY A 42 20.31 22.39 2.66
CA GLY A 42 20.10 23.62 1.91
C GLY A 42 18.68 24.16 2.06
N TRP A 43 18.53 25.42 1.68
CA TRP A 43 17.24 26.10 1.67
C TRP A 43 16.69 26.07 0.25
N ILE A 44 15.48 25.58 0.05
CA ILE A 44 14.84 25.45 -1.26
C ILE A 44 13.52 26.24 -1.29
N ASP A 45 13.13 26.72 -2.45
CA ASP A 45 11.83 27.32 -2.70
C ASP A 45 10.80 26.23 -3.10
N ALA A 46 9.56 26.66 -3.38
CA ALA A 46 8.49 25.76 -3.82
C ALA A 46 8.87 24.97 -5.08
N GLU A 47 9.60 25.59 -6.01
CA GLU A 47 10.05 24.91 -7.22
C GLU A 47 11.16 23.88 -6.93
N GLY A 48 12.06 24.18 -5.99
CA GLY A 48 13.00 23.21 -5.45
C GLY A 48 12.31 22.02 -4.79
N VAL A 49 11.18 22.21 -4.12
CA VAL A 49 10.35 21.11 -3.60
C VAL A 49 9.78 20.27 -4.74
N ARG A 50 9.32 20.88 -5.85
CA ARG A 50 8.84 20.12 -7.03
C ARG A 50 9.94 19.26 -7.63
N ARG A 51 11.10 19.84 -7.92
CA ARG A 51 12.27 19.10 -8.41
C ARG A 51 12.71 17.99 -7.46
N TRP A 52 12.67 18.26 -6.15
CA TRP A 52 12.97 17.24 -5.15
C TRP A 52 11.98 16.07 -5.20
N ARG A 53 10.68 16.35 -5.33
CA ARG A 53 9.64 15.31 -5.45
C ARG A 53 9.83 14.46 -6.70
N GLU A 54 10.11 15.07 -7.83
CA GLU A 54 10.40 14.36 -9.09
C GLU A 54 11.59 13.42 -8.92
N ALA A 55 12.70 13.90 -8.35
CA ALA A 55 13.87 13.07 -8.07
C ALA A 55 13.57 11.96 -7.05
N TYR A 56 12.74 12.24 -6.04
CA TYR A 56 12.30 11.26 -5.05
C TYR A 56 11.38 10.18 -5.66
N ASP A 57 10.53 10.56 -6.64
CA ASP A 57 9.67 9.66 -7.41
C ASP A 57 10.43 8.80 -8.41
N ALA A 58 11.51 9.33 -9.01
CA ALA A 58 12.41 8.55 -9.84
C ALA A 58 13.30 7.57 -9.05
N ALA A 59 13.41 7.74 -7.73
CA ALA A 59 14.33 6.96 -6.91
C ALA A 59 13.76 5.64 -6.39
N GLY A 60 14.64 4.64 -6.34
CA GLY A 60 14.38 3.36 -5.67
C GLY A 60 14.51 3.44 -4.15
N VAL A 61 14.76 2.30 -3.53
CA VAL A 61 15.02 2.12 -2.08
C VAL A 61 16.53 2.17 -1.80
N ALA A 62 16.93 2.80 -0.70
CA ALA A 62 18.32 2.82 -0.25
C ALA A 62 18.88 1.39 -0.11
N GLN A 63 20.15 1.16 -0.47
CA GLN A 63 20.70 -0.20 -0.57
C GLN A 63 20.70 -0.92 0.78
N GLU A 64 21.06 -0.20 1.84
CA GLU A 64 21.15 -0.65 3.22
C GLU A 64 19.77 -0.83 3.90
N ASP A 65 18.69 -0.36 3.28
CA ASP A 65 17.36 -0.39 3.87
C ASP A 65 16.64 -1.72 3.60
N ALA A 66 16.92 -2.73 4.44
CA ALA A 66 16.33 -4.05 4.33
C ALA A 66 14.95 -4.15 5.02
N PRO A 67 13.97 -4.86 4.43
CA PRO A 67 12.72 -5.13 5.12
C PRO A 67 12.93 -6.05 6.33
N PRO A 68 12.16 -5.88 7.42
CA PRO A 68 12.18 -6.80 8.55
C PRO A 68 11.82 -8.23 8.13
N LEU A 69 12.53 -9.23 8.65
CA LEU A 69 12.31 -10.65 8.33
C LEU A 69 10.86 -11.10 8.58
N ALA A 70 10.24 -10.60 9.65
CA ALA A 70 8.83 -10.88 9.93
C ALA A 70 7.89 -10.41 8.81
N LEU A 71 8.19 -9.27 8.18
CA LEU A 71 7.40 -8.77 7.06
C LEU A 71 7.66 -9.59 5.79
N ILE A 72 8.90 -9.98 5.52
CA ILE A 72 9.25 -10.89 4.42
C ILE A 72 8.46 -12.19 4.55
N ASN A 73 8.53 -12.85 5.72
CA ASN A 73 7.80 -14.09 5.99
C ASN A 73 6.29 -13.92 5.87
N HIS A 74 5.77 -12.74 6.25
CA HIS A 74 4.36 -12.44 6.09
C HIS A 74 3.96 -12.35 4.62
N VAL A 75 4.73 -11.61 3.80
CA VAL A 75 4.49 -11.41 2.36
C VAL A 75 4.73 -12.68 1.55
N ALA A 76 5.66 -13.54 1.96
CA ALA A 76 5.93 -14.82 1.31
C ALA A 76 4.70 -15.74 1.23
N ARG A 77 3.75 -15.55 2.15
CA ARG A 77 2.47 -16.29 2.17
C ARG A 77 1.38 -15.65 1.31
N ALA A 78 1.62 -14.46 0.74
CA ALA A 78 0.66 -13.81 -0.11
C ALA A 78 0.53 -14.56 -1.45
N HIS A 79 -0.71 -14.70 -1.90
CA HIS A 79 -1.02 -15.32 -3.17
C HIS A 79 -0.67 -14.37 -4.31
N VAL A 80 -1.04 -13.10 -4.14
CA VAL A 80 -0.77 -12.02 -5.08
C VAL A 80 -0.02 -10.89 -4.37
N ILE A 81 0.97 -10.35 -5.08
CA ILE A 81 1.74 -9.20 -4.63
C ILE A 81 1.58 -8.12 -5.67
N VAL A 82 1.06 -6.98 -5.22
CA VAL A 82 0.87 -5.78 -6.03
C VAL A 82 1.67 -4.63 -5.48
N ALA A 83 2.06 -3.69 -6.33
CA ALA A 83 2.82 -2.52 -5.94
C ALA A 83 2.38 -1.27 -6.69
N SER A 84 2.61 -0.11 -6.08
CA SER A 84 2.76 1.13 -6.83
C SER A 84 3.87 0.98 -7.86
N ASP A 85 3.64 1.53 -9.04
CA ASP A 85 4.59 1.59 -10.15
C ASP A 85 5.73 2.59 -9.93
N LEU A 86 5.74 3.33 -8.81
CA LEU A 86 6.91 4.11 -8.42
C LEU A 86 8.09 3.19 -8.06
N PRO A 87 9.32 3.46 -8.53
CA PRO A 87 10.51 2.62 -8.35
C PRO A 87 10.73 2.15 -6.92
N ARG A 88 10.61 3.04 -5.92
CA ARG A 88 10.76 2.66 -4.50
C ARG A 88 9.74 1.62 -4.03
N ALA A 89 8.50 1.66 -4.51
CA ALA A 89 7.47 0.70 -4.12
C ALA A 89 7.65 -0.63 -4.85
N THR A 90 7.92 -0.59 -6.16
CA THR A 90 8.21 -1.79 -6.96
C THR A 90 9.46 -2.52 -6.44
N MET A 91 10.56 -1.80 -6.18
CA MET A 91 11.78 -2.40 -5.64
C MET A 91 11.59 -2.92 -4.20
N SER A 92 10.73 -2.27 -3.41
CA SER A 92 10.34 -2.79 -2.10
C SER A 92 9.58 -4.12 -2.20
N ALA A 93 8.67 -4.25 -3.16
CA ALA A 93 7.95 -5.50 -3.39
C ALA A 93 8.89 -6.64 -3.78
N HIS A 94 9.87 -6.37 -4.66
CA HIS A 94 10.91 -7.35 -5.00
C HIS A 94 11.80 -7.74 -3.81
N ARG A 95 12.12 -6.80 -2.90
CA ARG A 95 12.85 -7.14 -1.66
C ARG A 95 12.02 -7.98 -0.69
N LEU A 96 10.70 -7.80 -0.69
CA LEU A 96 9.78 -8.56 0.17
C LEU A 96 9.47 -9.96 -0.36
N ALA A 97 9.50 -10.14 -1.68
CA ALA A 97 9.29 -11.44 -2.33
C ALA A 97 10.22 -11.63 -3.52
N PRO A 98 11.51 -11.94 -3.26
CA PRO A 98 12.48 -12.20 -4.33
C PRO A 98 12.00 -13.31 -5.27
N GLY A 99 12.18 -13.10 -6.58
CA GLY A 99 11.83 -14.09 -7.62
C GLY A 99 10.33 -14.24 -7.89
N ARG A 100 9.45 -13.52 -7.19
CA ARG A 100 8.00 -13.56 -7.42
C ARG A 100 7.55 -12.50 -8.41
N HIS A 101 6.51 -12.83 -9.19
CA HIS A 101 5.82 -11.86 -10.04
C HIS A 101 5.17 -10.77 -9.18
N ILE A 102 5.44 -9.51 -9.54
CA ILE A 102 4.87 -8.31 -8.91
C ILE A 102 4.02 -7.58 -9.95
N GLU A 103 2.73 -7.41 -9.68
CA GLU A 103 1.86 -6.59 -10.53
C GLU A 103 1.96 -5.12 -10.09
N THR A 104 2.30 -4.22 -11.01
CA THR A 104 2.39 -2.79 -10.70
C THR A 104 1.15 -2.02 -11.16
N SER A 105 0.78 -0.96 -10.42
CA SER A 105 -0.36 -0.13 -10.78
C SER A 105 -0.19 1.31 -10.32
N SER A 106 -0.51 2.26 -11.20
CA SER A 106 -0.56 3.69 -10.88
C SER A 106 -1.65 4.04 -9.86
N LEU A 107 -2.65 3.18 -9.69
CA LEU A 107 -3.69 3.35 -8.66
C LEU A 107 -3.11 3.41 -7.25
N LEU A 108 -1.95 2.77 -7.02
CA LEU A 108 -1.31 2.68 -5.71
C LEU A 108 -0.29 3.79 -5.43
N ARG A 109 -0.09 4.75 -6.34
CA ARG A 109 0.86 5.88 -6.17
C ARG A 109 0.54 6.73 -4.94
N GLU A 110 1.57 7.42 -4.42
CA GLU A 110 1.42 8.32 -3.28
C GLU A 110 0.47 9.47 -3.61
N THR A 111 -0.23 9.97 -2.59
CA THR A 111 -1.03 11.19 -2.74
C THR A 111 -0.12 12.39 -2.95
N VAL A 112 -0.39 13.16 -4.00
CA VAL A 112 0.31 14.43 -4.24
C VAL A 112 -0.27 15.48 -3.31
N LEU A 113 0.44 15.75 -2.20
CA LEU A 113 0.06 16.81 -1.27
C LEU A 113 0.40 18.18 -1.86
N GLU A 114 -0.50 19.14 -1.73
CA GLU A 114 -0.26 20.50 -2.21
C GLU A 114 0.94 21.15 -1.54
N ILE A 115 1.72 21.91 -2.31
CA ILE A 115 2.79 22.75 -1.77
C ILE A 115 2.12 24.07 -1.32
N PRO A 116 2.26 24.47 -0.05
CA PRO A 116 1.68 25.71 0.47
C PRO A 116 2.08 26.94 -0.34
N ALA A 117 1.14 27.56 -1.06
CA ALA A 117 1.39 28.78 -1.84
C ALA A 117 1.61 30.02 -0.94
N TRP A 118 1.09 29.97 0.29
CA TRP A 118 1.19 31.06 1.27
C TRP A 118 2.54 31.10 2.00
N LEU A 119 3.43 30.12 1.80
CA LEU A 119 4.74 30.09 2.44
C LEU A 119 5.76 30.80 1.53
N PRO A 120 6.11 32.07 1.79
CA PRO A 120 7.11 32.77 1.00
C PRO A 120 8.51 32.25 1.32
N LEU A 121 9.48 32.58 0.47
CA LEU A 121 10.92 32.35 0.68
C LEU A 121 11.38 30.89 0.55
N ARG A 122 12.68 30.71 0.79
CA ARG A 122 13.33 29.40 0.81
C ARG A 122 13.28 28.87 2.23
N TRP A 123 13.14 27.56 2.38
CA TRP A 123 13.15 26.87 3.66
C TRP A 123 13.90 25.54 3.54
N PRO A 124 14.42 24.99 4.64
CA PRO A 124 14.89 23.60 4.65
C PRO A 124 13.78 22.64 4.24
N LEU A 125 14.12 21.57 3.51
CA LEU A 125 13.13 20.57 3.04
C LEU A 125 12.29 19.99 4.18
N ALA A 126 12.88 19.80 5.38
CA ALA A 126 12.14 19.31 6.55
C ALA A 126 11.02 20.27 7.00
N ALA A 127 11.26 21.59 6.91
CA ALA A 127 10.25 22.59 7.21
C ALA A 127 9.14 22.58 6.14
N TRP A 128 9.49 22.50 4.86
CA TRP A 128 8.51 22.31 3.78
C TRP A 128 7.64 21.07 4.01
N ALA A 129 8.25 19.93 4.34
CA ALA A 129 7.52 18.69 4.64
C ALA A 129 6.56 18.88 5.82
N ALA A 130 6.97 19.59 6.88
CA ALA A 130 6.10 19.91 8.01
C ALA A 130 4.91 20.79 7.59
N PHE A 131 5.14 21.88 6.87
CA PHE A 131 4.07 22.78 6.41
C PHE A 131 3.08 22.08 5.46
N ILE A 132 3.58 21.25 4.54
CA ILE A 132 2.74 20.43 3.65
C ILE A 132 1.81 19.52 4.46
N HIS A 133 2.35 18.81 5.47
CA HIS A 133 1.53 17.91 6.30
C HIS A 133 0.60 18.66 7.25
N LEU A 134 0.98 19.85 7.72
CA LEU A 134 0.10 20.71 8.52
C LEU A 134 -1.07 21.24 7.69
N GLN A 135 -0.81 21.74 6.48
CA GLN A 135 -1.86 22.17 5.55
C GLN A 135 -2.80 21.00 5.23
N TRP A 136 -2.25 19.84 4.89
CA TRP A 136 -3.05 18.64 4.64
C TRP A 136 -3.83 18.19 5.89
N GLY A 137 -3.22 18.23 7.08
CA GLY A 137 -3.88 17.89 8.34
C GLY A 137 -5.02 18.85 8.70
N TYR A 138 -4.81 20.15 8.47
CA TYR A 138 -5.82 21.19 8.67
C TYR A 138 -6.98 21.04 7.71
N GLN A 139 -6.67 20.75 6.43
CA GLN A 139 -7.67 20.27 5.50
C GLN A 139 -8.36 19.11 6.21
N VAL A 140 -7.70 17.97 6.46
CA VAL A 140 -8.27 16.72 7.04
C VAL A 140 -9.33 16.88 8.15
N LEU A 141 -9.22 17.92 8.98
CA LEU A 141 -10.15 18.23 10.06
C LEU A 141 -11.41 18.98 9.59
N ARG A 142 -11.33 19.74 8.51
CA ARG A 142 -12.42 20.48 7.85
C ARG A 142 -13.31 19.61 6.97
N GLY A 143 -12.91 18.37 6.64
CA GLY A 143 -13.71 17.46 5.82
C GLY A 143 -13.60 17.68 4.30
N SER A 144 -12.64 18.49 3.87
CA SER A 144 -12.38 18.97 2.50
C SER A 144 -11.24 18.23 1.75
N ASP A 145 -10.83 17.02 2.17
CA ASP A 145 -9.36 16.84 2.41
C ASP A 145 -8.64 15.88 1.50
N THR A 146 -9.25 15.70 0.36
CA THR A 146 -8.71 14.86 -0.68
C THR A 146 -9.38 15.35 -1.95
N PRO A 147 -8.61 15.86 -2.93
CA PRO A 147 -9.14 16.19 -4.24
C PRO A 147 -10.04 15.06 -4.74
N LEU A 148 -11.13 15.39 -5.44
CA LEU A 148 -12.09 14.39 -5.90
C LEU A 148 -11.41 13.25 -6.69
N GLU A 149 -10.39 13.60 -7.47
CA GLU A 149 -9.55 12.66 -8.23
C GLU A 149 -8.85 11.64 -7.32
N GLU A 150 -8.24 12.09 -6.22
CA GLU A 150 -7.58 11.23 -5.24
C GLU A 150 -8.59 10.32 -4.52
N GLN A 151 -9.81 10.81 -4.28
CA GLN A 151 -10.90 10.03 -3.71
C GLN A 151 -11.39 8.93 -4.66
N GLN A 152 -11.54 9.26 -5.93
CA GLN A 152 -11.92 8.33 -6.99
C GLN A 152 -10.83 7.28 -7.19
N ARG A 153 -9.56 7.70 -7.24
CA ARG A 153 -8.40 6.80 -7.34
C ARG A 153 -8.31 5.85 -6.15
N ALA A 154 -8.49 6.34 -4.93
CA ALA A 154 -8.51 5.49 -3.73
C ALA A 154 -9.68 4.50 -3.75
N THR A 155 -10.85 4.91 -4.25
CA THR A 155 -12.00 4.01 -4.41
C THR A 155 -11.71 2.93 -5.44
N ALA A 156 -11.20 3.30 -6.62
CA ALA A 156 -10.81 2.37 -7.68
C ALA A 156 -9.72 1.39 -7.21
N ALA A 157 -8.71 1.87 -6.48
CA ALA A 157 -7.68 1.02 -5.88
C ALA A 157 -8.28 0.03 -4.87
N ALA A 158 -9.21 0.47 -4.01
CA ALA A 158 -9.88 -0.41 -3.07
C ALA A 158 -10.71 -1.48 -3.78
N ASP A 159 -11.52 -1.09 -4.77
CA ASP A 159 -12.32 -2.02 -5.58
C ASP A 159 -11.45 -3.07 -6.28
N TRP A 160 -10.34 -2.62 -6.87
CA TRP A 160 -9.38 -3.48 -7.53
C TRP A 160 -8.71 -4.50 -6.58
N LEU A 161 -8.42 -4.12 -5.34
CA LEU A 161 -7.90 -5.01 -4.30
C LEU A 161 -8.96 -5.97 -3.77
N VAL A 162 -10.19 -5.49 -3.55
CA VAL A 162 -11.32 -6.32 -3.08
C VAL A 162 -11.65 -7.39 -4.10
N ALA A 163 -11.76 -7.03 -5.39
CA ALA A 163 -12.01 -7.99 -6.46
C ALA A 163 -10.89 -9.06 -6.58
N ARG A 164 -9.64 -8.69 -6.28
CA ARG A 164 -8.53 -9.67 -6.17
C ARG A 164 -8.71 -10.56 -4.95
N ALA A 165 -9.00 -9.98 -3.80
CA ALA A 165 -9.13 -10.73 -2.55
C ALA A 165 -10.31 -11.72 -2.55
N GLN A 166 -11.34 -11.48 -3.38
CA GLN A 166 -12.42 -12.46 -3.61
C GLN A 166 -11.95 -13.72 -4.34
N ARG A 167 -10.89 -13.64 -5.15
CA ARG A 167 -10.30 -14.77 -5.86
C ARG A 167 -9.15 -15.41 -5.09
N GLU A 168 -8.46 -14.61 -4.25
CA GLU A 168 -7.19 -14.94 -3.64
C GLU A 168 -7.19 -14.58 -2.16
N ALA A 169 -6.90 -15.52 -1.28
CA ALA A 169 -7.13 -15.32 0.17
C ALA A 169 -6.20 -14.29 0.84
N LEU A 170 -5.05 -13.95 0.24
CA LEU A 170 -4.10 -12.99 0.83
C LEU A 170 -3.41 -12.15 -0.25
N ILE A 171 -3.67 -10.84 -0.21
CA ILE A 171 -3.06 -9.83 -1.09
C ILE A 171 -2.07 -8.97 -0.30
N ALA A 172 -0.83 -8.87 -0.77
CA ALA A 172 0.15 -7.91 -0.28
C ALA A 172 0.24 -6.72 -1.25
N ALA A 173 -0.07 -5.52 -0.78
CA ALA A 173 -0.07 -4.30 -1.58
C ALA A 173 0.98 -3.30 -1.07
N VAL A 174 2.07 -3.11 -1.83
CA VAL A 174 3.14 -2.16 -1.51
C VAL A 174 2.80 -0.78 -2.06
N THR A 175 2.62 0.18 -1.16
CA THR A 175 2.22 1.57 -1.46
C THR A 175 2.93 2.52 -0.48
N HIS A 176 2.35 3.67 -0.17
CA HIS A 176 3.04 4.81 0.41
C HIS A 176 2.46 5.27 1.76
N GLY A 177 2.96 6.38 2.30
CA GLY A 177 2.61 6.82 3.64
C GLY A 177 1.17 7.35 3.69
N VAL A 178 0.88 8.36 2.88
CA VAL A 178 -0.39 9.09 2.91
C VAL A 178 -1.49 8.29 2.24
N PHE A 179 -1.22 7.72 1.06
CA PHE A 179 -2.23 7.01 0.28
C PHE A 179 -2.81 5.79 1.00
N ARG A 180 -2.03 5.08 1.83
CA ARG A 180 -2.54 3.97 2.67
C ARG A 180 -3.69 4.39 3.56
N ARG A 181 -3.70 5.64 4.05
CA ARG A 181 -4.78 6.16 4.87
C ARG A 181 -6.07 6.27 4.08
N LEU A 182 -6.01 6.76 2.84
CA LEU A 182 -7.19 6.84 1.96
C LEU A 182 -7.68 5.45 1.60
N LEU A 183 -6.77 4.56 1.20
CA LEU A 183 -7.07 3.19 0.85
C LEU A 183 -7.70 2.42 2.02
N GLY A 184 -7.12 2.51 3.22
CA GLY A 184 -7.67 1.91 4.43
C GLY A 184 -9.06 2.44 4.79
N ARG A 185 -9.31 3.74 4.63
CA ARG A 185 -10.67 4.31 4.80
C ARG A 185 -11.67 3.73 3.81
N ARG A 186 -11.28 3.57 2.53
CA ARG A 186 -12.15 2.98 1.50
C ARG A 186 -12.41 1.50 1.75
N LEU A 187 -11.42 0.74 2.22
CA LEU A 187 -11.61 -0.65 2.65
C LEU A 187 -12.61 -0.75 3.80
N VAL A 188 -12.47 0.09 4.84
CA VAL A 188 -13.42 0.14 5.97
C VAL A 188 -14.83 0.52 5.51
N ALA A 189 -14.97 1.50 4.62
CA ALA A 189 -16.26 1.87 4.05
C ALA A 189 -16.91 0.72 3.24
N LYS A 190 -16.10 -0.22 2.73
CA LYS A 190 -16.55 -1.45 2.06
C LYS A 190 -16.74 -2.63 3.03
N GLY A 191 -16.76 -2.39 4.34
CA GLY A 191 -17.01 -3.41 5.37
C GLY A 191 -15.77 -4.21 5.79
N TRP A 192 -14.58 -3.91 5.27
CA TRP A 192 -13.35 -4.57 5.72
C TRP A 192 -12.95 -4.08 7.11
N ARG A 193 -12.40 -4.98 7.92
CA ARG A 193 -12.02 -4.67 9.30
C ARG A 193 -10.51 -4.68 9.46
N ALA A 194 -9.96 -3.58 9.98
CA ALA A 194 -8.56 -3.53 10.37
C ALA A 194 -8.27 -4.51 11.52
N THR A 195 -7.20 -5.30 11.43
CA THR A 195 -6.80 -6.26 12.48
C THR A 195 -6.16 -5.59 13.69
N SER A 196 -5.61 -4.39 13.51
CA SER A 196 -5.03 -3.57 14.58
C SER A 196 -5.78 -2.26 14.75
N ARG A 197 -5.95 -1.83 16.00
CA ARG A 197 -6.48 -0.49 16.32
C ARG A 197 -5.49 0.63 16.01
N ARG A 198 -4.19 0.33 15.97
CA ARG A 198 -3.13 1.32 15.72
C ARG A 198 -2.33 0.93 14.49
N HIS A 199 -2.09 1.94 13.67
CA HIS A 199 -1.37 1.82 12.41
C HIS A 199 -0.01 2.51 12.53
N SER A 200 1.06 1.75 12.30
CA SER A 200 2.42 2.32 12.25
C SER A 200 2.63 3.00 10.89
N TYR A 201 3.13 4.23 10.90
CA TYR A 201 3.49 4.95 9.67
C TYR A 201 4.95 4.75 9.28
N ARG A 202 5.76 3.97 10.01
CA ARG A 202 7.16 3.72 9.64
C ARG A 202 7.27 3.07 8.25
N VAL A 203 8.40 3.26 7.57
CA VAL A 203 8.74 2.43 6.39
C VAL A 203 8.74 0.96 6.80
N TRP A 204 8.43 0.07 5.86
CA TRP A 204 8.25 -1.36 6.13
C TRP A 204 7.18 -1.70 7.18
N SER A 205 6.22 -0.81 7.40
CA SER A 205 5.04 -1.15 8.20
C SER A 205 3.94 -1.75 7.33
N ALA A 206 3.13 -2.63 7.92
CA ALA A 206 1.99 -3.26 7.28
C ALA A 206 0.70 -2.96 8.06
N TRP A 207 -0.38 -2.64 7.34
CA TRP A 207 -1.73 -2.53 7.89
C TRP A 207 -2.58 -3.60 7.26
N GLU A 208 -3.23 -4.39 8.10
CA GLU A 208 -3.94 -5.55 7.62
C GLU A 208 -5.44 -5.41 7.83
N TYR A 209 -6.18 -5.83 6.81
CA TYR A 209 -7.63 -5.79 6.75
C TYR A 209 -8.15 -7.17 6.41
N VAL A 210 -9.18 -7.61 7.14
CA VAL A 210 -9.90 -8.85 6.88
C VAL A 210 -11.27 -8.54 6.26
N SER A 211 -11.73 -9.41 5.36
CA SER A 211 -13.06 -9.28 4.76
C SER A 211 -14.16 -9.30 5.84
N PRO A 212 -15.32 -8.69 5.59
CA PRO A 212 -16.47 -8.90 6.46
C PRO A 212 -16.84 -10.39 6.51
N LYS A 213 -17.23 -10.89 7.69
CA LYS A 213 -17.86 -12.21 7.79
C LYS A 213 -19.15 -12.16 6.98
N GLN A 214 -19.32 -13.08 6.03
CA GLN A 214 -20.61 -13.25 5.37
C GLN A 214 -21.63 -13.62 6.45
N ALA A 215 -22.75 -12.90 6.52
CA ALA A 215 -23.86 -13.31 7.36
C ALA A 215 -24.31 -14.70 6.86
N ALA A 216 -24.31 -15.67 7.77
CA ALA A 216 -24.79 -17.02 7.50
C ALA A 216 -26.30 -17.01 7.22
#